data_AF-A0A7C5HGY2-F1
#
_entry.id   AF-A0A7C5HGY2-F1
#
_cell.length_a   1.000
_cell.length_b   1.000
_cell.length_c   1.000
_cell.angle_alpha   90.00
_cell.angle_beta   90.00
_cell.angle_gamma   90.00
#
_symmetry.space_group_name_H-M   'P 1'
#
loop_
_entity.id
_entity.type
_entity.pdbx_description
1 polymer ?
#
loop_
_entity_poly.entity_id
_entity_poly.type
_entity_poly.pdbx_seq_one_letter_code
_entity_poly.pdbx_strand_id
1 'polypeptide(L)'
;MAEKKIVYQDKFVSFEGLFNLKDLFRTVVNWFNEHGYDMFENKNYEQVFEDGKKIVFELIPYKKVTDYHKFEIRVFAVFENLREVEIEIGGVKQRLLKGRADFTFDATLVTDYENRWEGRPSYFFFRALIDKFVYKSYTEKYESQLVREAKEIQEEIKAYLNMFRYHAVEGGEKSVM
;
A
#
# COMPACT_ATOMS: atom_id res chain seq x y z
N MET A 1 -10.21 -20.77 12.44
CA MET A 1 -9.39 -20.44 11.25
C MET A 1 -9.61 -18.97 10.98
N ALA A 2 -8.55 -18.18 10.76
CA ALA A 2 -8.72 -16.76 10.46
C ALA A 2 -9.51 -16.58 9.16
N GLU A 3 -10.61 -15.85 9.22
CA GLU A 3 -11.41 -15.48 8.06
C GLU A 3 -10.81 -14.23 7.42
N LYS A 4 -10.69 -14.22 6.09
CA LYS A 4 -10.14 -13.09 5.33
C LYS A 4 -11.19 -12.57 4.37
N LYS A 5 -11.48 -11.28 4.45
CA LYS A 5 -12.39 -10.59 3.53
C LYS A 5 -11.64 -9.44 2.85
N ILE A 6 -11.53 -9.48 1.52
CA ILE A 6 -11.06 -8.34 0.74
C ILE A 6 -12.18 -7.31 0.70
N VAL A 7 -11.91 -6.11 1.22
CA VAL A 7 -12.89 -5.02 1.34
C VAL A 7 -12.64 -3.90 0.34
N TYR A 8 -11.42 -3.83 -0.17
CA TYR A 8 -11.00 -2.89 -1.19
C TYR A 8 -9.97 -3.54 -2.09
N GLN A 9 -10.13 -3.35 -3.40
CA GLN A 9 -9.15 -3.78 -4.38
C GLN A 9 -9.14 -2.75 -5.51
N ASP A 10 -7.96 -2.21 -5.80
CA ASP A 10 -7.75 -1.32 -6.93
C ASP A 10 -6.39 -1.60 -7.58
N LYS A 11 -6.38 -1.60 -8.91
CA LYS A 11 -5.20 -1.92 -9.72
C LYS A 11 -4.62 -0.71 -10.44
N PHE A 12 -5.07 0.51 -10.12
CA PHE A 12 -4.81 1.65 -10.98
C PHE A 12 -3.99 2.76 -10.33
N VAL A 13 -2.68 2.71 -10.59
CA VAL A 13 -1.77 3.87 -10.76
C VAL A 13 -0.73 3.47 -11.80
N SER A 14 -0.97 3.73 -13.09
CA SER A 14 0.05 3.62 -14.13
C SER A 14 0.69 4.99 -14.29
N PHE A 15 1.90 5.17 -13.75
CA PHE A 15 2.67 6.40 -13.86
C PHE A 15 3.85 6.19 -14.80
N GLU A 16 4.02 7.08 -15.76
CA GLU A 16 5.21 7.12 -16.62
C GLU A 16 5.93 8.44 -16.39
N GLY A 17 7.18 8.39 -15.94
CA GLY A 17 7.90 9.60 -15.58
C GLY A 17 9.18 9.33 -14.80
N LEU A 18 9.67 10.38 -14.15
CA LEU A 18 10.81 10.32 -13.24
C LEU A 18 10.32 10.01 -11.82
N PHE A 19 11.07 9.21 -11.08
CA PHE A 19 10.80 8.94 -9.68
C PHE A 19 12.09 8.54 -8.96
N ASN A 20 12.13 8.79 -7.65
CA ASN A 20 13.15 8.25 -6.76
C ASN A 20 12.56 7.05 -6.00
N LEU A 21 12.97 5.83 -6.37
CA LEU A 21 12.45 4.61 -5.73
C LEU A 21 12.73 4.56 -4.23
N LYS A 22 13.90 5.05 -3.80
CA LYS A 22 14.30 5.04 -2.39
C LYS A 22 13.39 5.94 -1.55
N ASP A 23 13.12 7.13 -2.07
CA ASP A 23 12.26 8.10 -1.39
C ASP A 23 10.79 7.66 -1.44
N LEU A 24 10.32 7.13 -2.56
CA LEU A 24 8.98 6.53 -2.67
C LEU A 24 8.77 5.44 -1.61
N PHE A 25 9.70 4.48 -1.53
CA PHE A 25 9.64 3.41 -0.55
C PHE A 25 9.61 3.96 0.87
N ARG A 26 10.45 4.95 1.16
CA ARG A 26 10.47 5.63 2.47
C ARG A 26 9.15 6.32 2.79
N THR A 27 8.55 7.03 1.84
CA THR A 27 7.24 7.67 2.02
C THR A 27 6.16 6.64 2.36
N VAL A 28 6.11 5.52 1.63
CA VAL A 28 5.14 4.45 1.89
C VAL A 28 5.34 3.84 3.28
N VAL A 29 6.58 3.50 3.65
CA VAL A 29 6.90 2.94 4.96
C VAL A 29 6.58 3.92 6.10
N ASN A 30 6.93 5.20 5.93
CA ASN A 30 6.64 6.23 6.92
C ASN A 30 5.14 6.39 7.12
N TRP A 31 4.35 6.43 6.04
CA TRP A 31 2.90 6.49 6.11
C TRP A 31 2.34 5.33 6.93
N PHE A 32 2.77 4.09 6.67
CA PHE A 32 2.32 2.93 7.44
C PHE A 32 2.69 3.02 8.92
N ASN A 33 3.92 3.43 9.23
CA ASN A 33 4.37 3.61 10.62
C ASN A 33 3.56 4.69 11.35
N GLU A 34 3.31 5.83 10.71
CA GLU A 34 2.52 6.95 11.27
C GLU A 34 1.06 6.55 11.52
N HIS A 35 0.52 5.66 10.70
CA HIS A 35 -0.83 5.12 10.85
C HIS A 35 -0.90 3.90 11.78
N GLY A 36 0.22 3.52 12.42
CA GLY A 36 0.29 2.44 13.42
C GLY A 36 0.19 1.04 12.82
N TYR A 37 0.66 0.85 11.59
CA TYR A 37 0.83 -0.46 10.99
C TYR A 37 2.20 -1.05 11.33
N ASP A 38 2.20 -2.33 11.66
CA ASP A 38 3.38 -3.17 11.82
C ASP A 38 3.82 -3.72 10.46
N MET A 39 5.12 -3.60 10.17
CA MET A 39 5.74 -4.07 8.92
C MET A 39 6.33 -5.48 9.04
N PHE A 40 6.20 -6.15 10.20
CA PHE A 40 6.98 -7.36 10.50
C PHE A 40 6.45 -8.64 9.82
N GLU A 41 7.39 -9.37 9.22
CA GLU A 41 7.42 -10.83 8.96
C GLU A 41 6.83 -11.46 7.67
N ASN A 42 6.41 -10.71 6.65
CA ASN A 42 6.18 -11.33 5.34
C ASN A 42 6.77 -10.53 4.16
N LYS A 43 7.95 -10.98 3.71
CA LYS A 43 8.53 -10.81 2.38
C LYS A 43 8.33 -9.43 1.72
N ASN A 44 9.15 -8.46 2.13
CA ASN A 44 9.53 -7.37 1.23
C ASN A 44 10.41 -7.99 0.14
N TYR A 45 9.81 -8.41 -0.97
CA TYR A 45 10.53 -9.01 -2.08
C TYR A 45 10.85 -7.94 -3.12
N GLU A 46 12.13 -7.56 -3.21
CA GLU A 46 12.63 -6.79 -4.34
C GLU A 46 13.23 -7.75 -5.37
N GLN A 47 12.63 -7.85 -6.55
CA GLN A 47 13.19 -8.62 -7.66
C GLN A 47 13.69 -7.70 -8.76
N VAL A 48 15.00 -7.76 -9.01
CA VAL A 48 15.66 -7.04 -10.10
C VAL A 48 15.92 -8.02 -11.25
N PHE A 49 15.47 -7.69 -12.45
CA PHE A 49 15.74 -8.47 -13.67
C PHE A 49 16.74 -7.75 -14.58
N GLU A 50 17.75 -8.48 -15.09
CA GLU A 50 18.88 -7.92 -15.85
C GLU A 50 18.53 -7.45 -17.27
N ASP A 51 17.49 -8.00 -17.91
CA ASP A 51 17.24 -7.78 -19.35
C ASP A 51 16.36 -6.56 -19.67
N GLY A 52 16.46 -5.50 -18.85
CA GLY A 52 15.63 -4.30 -18.98
C GLY A 52 15.18 -3.65 -17.66
N LYS A 53 15.97 -3.80 -16.58
CA LYS A 53 15.78 -3.23 -15.24
C LYS A 53 14.30 -3.18 -14.83
N LYS A 54 13.70 -4.35 -14.61
CA LYS A 54 12.41 -4.45 -13.93
C LYS A 54 12.65 -4.57 -12.43
N ILE A 55 11.93 -3.78 -11.64
CA ILE A 55 11.93 -3.85 -10.18
C ILE A 55 10.51 -4.15 -9.73
N VAL A 56 10.34 -5.15 -8.87
CA VAL A 56 9.06 -5.47 -8.25
C VAL A 56 9.21 -5.26 -6.76
N PHE A 57 8.24 -4.62 -6.11
CA PHE A 57 8.15 -4.63 -4.65
C PHE A 57 6.76 -5.01 -4.17
N GLU A 58 6.71 -5.68 -3.02
CA GLU A 58 5.48 -6.05 -2.34
C GLU A 58 5.61 -5.70 -0.86
N LEU A 59 4.61 -4.99 -0.33
CA LEU A 59 4.48 -4.66 1.09
C LEU A 59 3.13 -5.15 1.58
N ILE A 60 3.08 -5.85 2.72
CA ILE A 60 1.83 -6.30 3.36
C ILE A 60 1.84 -5.91 4.85
N PRO A 61 1.87 -4.60 5.18
CA PRO A 61 1.68 -4.13 6.55
C PRO A 61 0.37 -4.58 7.15
N TYR A 62 0.37 -4.80 8.46
CA TYR A 62 -0.83 -5.13 9.21
C TYR A 62 -1.01 -4.24 10.43
N LYS A 63 -2.24 -4.08 10.88
CA LYS A 63 -2.57 -3.32 12.09
C LYS A 63 -3.63 -4.07 12.88
N LYS A 64 -3.33 -4.39 14.14
CA LYS A 64 -4.31 -4.97 15.06
C LYS A 64 -5.21 -3.85 15.58
N VAL A 65 -6.48 -3.86 15.18
CA VAL A 65 -7.44 -2.81 15.57
C VAL A 65 -8.21 -3.23 16.81
N THR A 66 -8.46 -4.52 16.95
CA THR A 66 -9.01 -5.16 18.15
C THR A 66 -8.40 -6.55 18.29
N ASP A 67 -8.65 -7.23 19.40
CA ASP A 67 -8.25 -8.63 19.59
C ASP A 67 -8.86 -9.60 18.55
N TYR A 68 -9.89 -9.16 17.81
CA TYR A 68 -10.59 -9.96 16.80
C TYR A 68 -10.34 -9.50 15.35
N HIS A 69 -10.07 -8.21 15.13
CA HIS A 69 -9.95 -7.61 13.81
C HIS A 69 -8.52 -7.14 13.55
N LYS A 70 -7.95 -7.60 12.44
CA LYS A 70 -6.66 -7.15 11.92
C LYS A 70 -6.84 -6.59 10.52
N PHE A 71 -6.29 -5.42 10.28
CA PHE A 71 -6.20 -4.82 8.95
C PHE A 71 -4.94 -5.32 8.27
N GLU A 72 -5.03 -5.70 7.00
CA GLU A 72 -3.90 -5.95 6.12
C GLU A 72 -4.07 -5.05 4.88
N ILE A 73 -3.07 -4.24 4.54
CA ILE A 73 -3.05 -3.48 3.29
C ILE A 73 -1.86 -3.97 2.48
N ARG A 74 -2.12 -4.55 1.32
CA ARG A 74 -1.12 -4.98 0.36
C ARG A 74 -0.88 -3.86 -0.65
N VAL A 75 0.37 -3.43 -0.76
CA VAL A 75 0.85 -2.54 -1.81
C VAL A 75 1.81 -3.35 -2.68
N PHE A 76 1.41 -3.61 -3.90
CA PHE A 76 2.22 -4.31 -4.90
C PHE A 76 2.56 -3.35 -6.02
N ALA A 77 3.84 -3.19 -6.32
CA ALA A 77 4.30 -2.28 -7.34
C ALA A 77 5.26 -2.95 -8.32
N VAL A 78 5.12 -2.59 -9.59
CA VAL A 78 5.93 -3.09 -10.69
C VAL A 78 6.50 -1.90 -11.42
N PHE A 79 7.82 -1.87 -11.55
CA PHE A 79 8.56 -0.85 -12.28
C PHE A 79 9.21 -1.48 -13.50
N GLU A 80 8.95 -0.90 -14.67
CA GLU A 80 9.43 -1.42 -15.95
C GLU A 80 10.09 -0.32 -16.78
N ASN A 81 10.94 -0.73 -17.72
CA ASN A 81 11.66 0.15 -18.63
C ASN A 81 12.50 1.22 -17.90
N LEU A 82 13.12 0.85 -16.78
CA LEU A 82 13.87 1.77 -15.93
C LEU A 82 15.19 2.21 -16.59
N ARG A 83 15.40 3.52 -16.65
CA ARG A 83 16.64 4.16 -17.08
C ARG A 83 17.09 5.17 -16.04
N GLU A 84 18.37 5.16 -15.70
CA GLU A 84 18.94 6.18 -14.82
C GLU A 84 19.13 7.49 -15.57
N VAL A 85 18.73 8.60 -14.96
CA VAL A 85 18.89 9.95 -15.48
C VAL A 85 19.44 10.83 -14.36
N GLU A 86 20.49 11.60 -14.65
CA GLU A 86 20.99 12.65 -13.76
C GLU A 86 20.30 13.96 -14.11
N ILE A 87 19.61 14.58 -13.15
CA ILE A 87 19.02 15.90 -13.30
C ILE A 87 19.51 16.85 -12.22
N GLU A 88 19.62 18.13 -12.55
CA GLU A 88 20.00 19.17 -11.60
C GLU A 88 18.73 19.88 -11.10
N ILE A 89 18.32 19.60 -9.87
CA ILE A 89 17.19 20.28 -9.21
C ILE A 89 17.77 21.22 -8.16
N GLY A 90 17.56 22.52 -8.33
CA GLY A 90 17.99 23.53 -7.35
C GLY A 90 19.52 23.61 -7.16
N GLY A 91 20.31 23.33 -8.20
CA GLY A 91 21.78 23.34 -8.14
C GLY A 91 22.41 22.06 -7.58
N VAL A 92 21.60 21.04 -7.25
CA VAL A 92 22.08 19.73 -6.77
C VAL A 92 21.77 18.67 -7.82
N LYS A 93 22.82 17.94 -8.22
CA LYS A 93 22.68 16.77 -9.10
C LYS A 93 22.03 15.62 -8.34
N GLN A 94 20.91 15.13 -8.84
CA GLN A 94 20.20 13.98 -8.31
C GLN A 94 20.07 12.89 -9.38
N ARG A 95 20.34 11.65 -8.98
CA ARG A 95 20.12 10.46 -9.81
C ARG A 95 18.68 10.00 -9.61
N LEU A 96 17.89 10.07 -10.67
CA LEU A 96 16.52 9.57 -10.70
C LEU A 96 16.39 8.40 -11.67
N LEU A 97 15.30 7.65 -11.52
CA LEU A 97 14.91 6.63 -12.47
C LEU A 97 13.76 7.15 -13.32
N LYS A 98 13.88 6.99 -14.63
CA LYS A 98 12.81 7.21 -15.61
C LYS A 98 12.23 5.87 -16.02
N GLY A 99 10.92 5.72 -15.97
CA GLY A 99 10.27 4.50 -16.46
C GLY A 99 8.78 4.51 -16.20
N ARG A 100 8.20 3.31 -16.23
CA ARG A 100 6.80 3.08 -15.90
C ARG A 100 6.69 2.44 -14.51
N ALA A 101 5.73 2.87 -13.72
CA ALA A 101 5.38 2.33 -12.43
C ALA A 101 3.89 1.97 -12.40
N ASP A 102 3.57 0.72 -12.09
CA ASP A 102 2.22 0.21 -11.94
C ASP A 102 1.99 -0.25 -10.50
N PHE A 103 0.89 0.16 -9.87
CA PHE A 103 0.56 -0.19 -8.49
C PHE A 103 -0.77 -0.93 -8.37
N THR A 104 -0.82 -1.92 -7.47
CA THR A 104 -2.02 -2.63 -7.05
C THR A 104 -2.14 -2.55 -5.53
N PHE A 105 -3.36 -2.28 -5.07
CA PHE A 105 -3.73 -2.13 -3.68
C PHE A 105 -4.82 -3.15 -3.34
N ASP A 106 -4.57 -3.99 -2.35
CA ASP A 106 -5.58 -4.90 -1.80
C ASP A 106 -5.71 -4.63 -0.29
N ALA A 107 -6.90 -4.29 0.20
CA ALA A 107 -7.15 -4.15 1.63
C ALA A 107 -7.99 -5.33 2.12
N THR A 108 -7.47 -6.07 3.08
CA THR A 108 -8.07 -7.28 3.64
C THR A 108 -8.36 -7.09 5.12
N LEU A 109 -9.62 -7.28 5.49
CA LEU A 109 -10.03 -7.42 6.88
C LEU A 109 -9.88 -8.88 7.28
N VAL A 110 -9.05 -9.13 8.29
CA VAL A 110 -8.83 -10.45 8.86
C VAL A 110 -9.59 -10.53 10.19
N THR A 111 -10.49 -11.49 10.32
CA THR A 111 -11.31 -11.75 11.50
C THR A 111 -10.97 -13.10 12.13
N ASP A 112 -11.21 -13.24 13.44
CA ASP A 112 -11.01 -14.49 14.21
C ASP A 112 -9.57 -15.06 14.15
N TYR A 113 -8.57 -14.20 14.39
CA TYR A 113 -7.16 -14.63 14.37
C TYR A 113 -6.78 -15.53 15.57
N GLU A 114 -7.55 -15.50 16.68
CA GLU A 114 -7.22 -16.21 17.93
C GLU A 114 -8.11 -17.43 18.27
N ASN A 115 -9.00 -17.89 17.39
CA ASN A 115 -9.85 -19.09 17.60
C ASN A 115 -10.61 -19.13 18.96
N ARG A 116 -10.93 -17.98 19.58
CA ARG A 116 -11.51 -17.94 20.95
C ARG A 116 -12.94 -18.48 21.05
N TRP A 117 -13.61 -18.76 19.93
CA TRP A 117 -15.00 -19.21 19.89
C TRP A 117 -15.19 -20.74 19.98
N GLU A 118 -14.12 -21.54 19.86
CA GLU A 118 -14.23 -23.01 19.92
C GLU A 118 -14.36 -23.57 21.35
N GLY A 119 -14.14 -22.74 22.39
CA GLY A 119 -13.96 -23.25 23.76
C GLY A 119 -15.16 -23.25 24.72
N ARG A 120 -16.31 -22.62 24.40
CA ARG A 120 -17.39 -22.43 25.40
C ARG A 120 -18.81 -22.76 24.87
N PRO A 121 -19.39 -23.93 25.24
CA PRO A 121 -20.69 -24.43 24.76
C PRO A 121 -21.90 -23.52 25.03
N SER A 122 -21.85 -22.65 26.05
CA SER A 122 -22.97 -21.76 26.43
C SER A 122 -23.18 -20.56 25.50
N TYR A 123 -22.26 -20.30 24.55
CA TYR A 123 -22.33 -19.14 23.64
C TYR A 123 -22.94 -19.45 22.27
N PHE A 124 -23.27 -20.71 21.97
CA PHE A 124 -23.82 -21.11 20.66
C PHE A 124 -25.17 -20.45 20.32
N PHE A 125 -26.02 -20.18 21.32
CA PHE A 125 -27.36 -19.60 21.07
C PHE A 125 -27.33 -18.07 20.89
N PHE A 126 -26.42 -17.38 21.58
CA PHE A 126 -26.20 -15.93 21.39
C PHE A 126 -25.39 -15.62 20.12
N ARG A 127 -24.55 -16.56 19.68
CA ARG A 127 -23.81 -16.49 18.41
C ARG A 127 -24.75 -16.22 17.23
N ALA A 128 -25.80 -17.02 17.03
CA ALA A 128 -26.68 -16.86 15.87
C ALA A 128 -27.49 -15.53 15.83
N LEU A 129 -27.81 -14.95 17.00
CA LEU A 129 -28.58 -13.71 17.11
C LEU A 129 -27.70 -12.44 17.08
N ILE A 130 -26.52 -12.48 17.69
CA ILE A 130 -25.55 -11.37 17.71
C ILE A 130 -24.74 -11.32 16.40
N ASP A 131 -24.41 -12.48 15.79
CA ASP A 131 -23.68 -12.61 14.51
C ASP A 131 -24.36 -11.85 13.36
N LYS A 132 -25.70 -11.81 13.34
CA LYS A 132 -26.40 -11.29 12.17
C LYS A 132 -26.60 -9.77 12.17
N PHE A 133 -26.79 -9.15 13.35
CA PHE A 133 -27.15 -7.73 13.45
C PHE A 133 -26.08 -6.86 14.10
N VAL A 134 -25.43 -7.32 15.17
CA VAL A 134 -24.40 -6.54 15.87
C VAL A 134 -23.06 -6.69 15.15
N TYR A 135 -22.71 -7.91 14.73
CA TYR A 135 -21.51 -8.19 13.95
C TYR A 135 -21.54 -7.49 12.59
N LYS A 136 -22.66 -7.52 11.86
CA LYS A 136 -22.74 -6.88 10.55
C LYS A 136 -22.46 -5.37 10.61
N SER A 137 -23.09 -4.65 11.55
CA SER A 137 -22.88 -3.21 11.71
C SER A 137 -21.49 -2.86 12.26
N TYR A 138 -20.93 -3.68 13.17
CA TYR A 138 -19.60 -3.46 13.73
C TYR A 138 -18.49 -3.72 12.69
N THR A 139 -18.62 -4.80 11.91
CA THR A 139 -17.69 -5.13 10.83
C THR A 139 -17.75 -4.07 9.72
N GLU A 140 -18.93 -3.59 9.33
CA GLU A 140 -19.09 -2.52 8.32
C GLU A 140 -18.30 -1.24 8.69
N LYS A 141 -18.23 -0.87 9.97
CA LYS A 141 -17.42 0.28 10.42
C LYS A 141 -15.93 0.06 10.15
N TYR A 142 -15.42 -1.13 10.45
CA TYR A 142 -14.02 -1.48 10.22
C TYR A 142 -13.69 -1.64 8.74
N GLU A 143 -14.61 -2.20 7.95
CA GLU A 143 -14.49 -2.26 6.50
C GLU A 143 -14.39 -0.84 5.93
N SER A 144 -15.28 0.06 6.34
CA SER A 144 -15.29 1.47 5.91
C SER A 144 -14.01 2.20 6.31
N GLN A 145 -13.51 1.94 7.52
CA GLN A 145 -12.25 2.48 8.00
C GLN A 145 -11.07 1.97 7.17
N LEU A 146 -10.99 0.67 6.92
CA LEU A 146 -9.91 0.06 6.15
C LEU A 146 -9.94 0.52 4.69
N VAL A 147 -11.11 0.66 4.08
CA VAL A 147 -11.28 1.24 2.74
C VAL A 147 -10.76 2.68 2.70
N ARG A 148 -11.02 3.47 3.75
CA ARG A 148 -10.53 4.85 3.83
C ARG A 148 -9.00 4.88 3.93
N GLU A 149 -8.41 4.12 4.87
CA GLU A 149 -6.96 4.04 5.04
C GLU A 149 -6.27 3.54 3.74
N ALA A 150 -6.86 2.58 3.03
CA ALA A 150 -6.34 2.11 1.75
C ALA A 150 -6.39 3.17 0.63
N LYS A 151 -7.42 4.02 0.60
CA LYS A 151 -7.50 5.14 -0.34
C LYS A 151 -6.50 6.25 0.00
N GLU A 152 -6.31 6.55 1.27
CA GLU A 152 -5.37 7.57 1.75
C GLU A 152 -3.93 7.24 1.32
N ILE A 153 -3.45 5.99 1.52
CA ILE A 153 -2.12 5.59 1.03
C ILE A 153 -2.01 5.62 -0.50
N GLN A 154 -3.08 5.24 -1.21
CA GLN A 154 -3.11 5.31 -2.66
C GLN A 154 -2.99 6.76 -3.15
N GLU A 155 -3.68 7.69 -2.51
CA GLU A 155 -3.62 9.13 -2.79
C GLU A 155 -2.23 9.70 -2.47
N GLU A 156 -1.62 9.30 -1.36
CA GLU A 156 -0.25 9.71 -0.99
C GLU A 156 0.77 9.27 -2.04
N ILE A 157 0.70 8.02 -2.51
CA ILE A 157 1.56 7.51 -3.59
C ILE A 157 1.31 8.28 -4.90
N LYS A 158 0.05 8.53 -5.26
CA LYS A 158 -0.29 9.35 -6.44
C LYS A 158 0.27 10.76 -6.32
N ALA A 159 0.16 11.40 -5.16
CA ALA A 159 0.67 12.74 -4.90
C ALA A 159 2.19 12.77 -5.06
N TYR A 160 2.90 11.83 -4.44
CA TYR A 160 4.36 11.68 -4.57
C TYR A 160 4.79 11.57 -6.04
N LEU A 161 4.18 10.66 -6.81
CA LEU A 161 4.53 10.47 -8.23
C LEU A 161 4.24 11.73 -9.06
N ASN A 162 3.13 12.43 -8.77
CA ASN A 162 2.79 13.66 -9.47
C ASN A 162 3.78 14.81 -9.20
N MET A 163 4.45 14.87 -8.05
CA MET A 163 5.47 15.91 -7.79
C MET A 163 6.58 15.89 -8.85
N PHE A 164 7.02 14.70 -9.25
CA PHE A 164 8.07 14.54 -10.26
C PHE A 164 7.59 14.79 -11.70
N ARG A 165 6.27 14.76 -11.94
CA ARG A 165 5.69 15.15 -13.24
C ARG A 165 5.90 16.63 -13.53
N TYR A 166 5.81 17.49 -12.52
CA TYR A 166 5.95 18.96 -12.68
C TYR A 166 7.40 19.39 -12.85
N HIS A 167 8.34 18.80 -12.11
CA HIS A 167 9.77 19.14 -12.23
C HIS A 167 10.39 18.72 -13.57
N ALA A 168 9.84 17.71 -14.25
CA ALA A 168 10.27 17.33 -15.59
C ALA A 168 9.95 18.40 -16.66
N VAL A 169 8.95 19.25 -16.41
CA VAL A 169 8.52 20.31 -17.35
C VAL A 169 9.40 21.56 -17.20
N GLU A 170 9.72 21.97 -15.97
CA GLU A 170 10.53 23.17 -15.71
C GLU A 170 12.02 23.00 -16.08
N GLY A 171 12.54 21.78 -16.04
CA GLY A 171 13.92 21.48 -16.44
C GLY A 171 14.16 21.48 -17.96
N GLY A 172 13.09 21.44 -18.77
CA GLY A 172 13.17 21.36 -20.23
C GLY A 172 13.28 22.71 -20.95
N GLU A 173 12.95 23.82 -20.28
CA GLU A 173 12.89 25.16 -20.93
C GLU A 173 14.19 25.98 -20.84
N LYS A 174 15.25 25.47 -20.20
CA LYS A 174 16.52 26.21 -20.05
C LYS A 174 17.65 25.82 -21.00
N SER A 175 17.37 25.05 -22.07
CA SER A 175 18.38 24.67 -23.07
C SER A 175 18.16 25.25 -24.47
N VAL A 176 17.47 26.38 -24.58
CA VAL A 176 17.47 27.20 -25.80
C VAL A 176 17.48 28.68 -25.42
N MET A 177 18.67 29.20 -25.14
CA MET A 177 19.08 30.59 -25.42
C MET A 177 20.60 30.67 -25.46
#